data_AF-A0A1E4JVQ3-F1
#
_entry.id   AF-A0A1E4JVQ3-F1
#
_cell.length_a   1.000
_cell.length_b   1.000
_cell.length_c   1.000
_cell.angle_alpha   90.00
_cell.angle_beta   90.00
_cell.angle_gamma   90.00
#
_symmetry.space_group_name_H-M   'P 1'
#
loop_
_entity.id
_entity.type
_entity.pdbx_description
1 polymer ?
#
loop_
_entity_poly.entity_id
_entity_poly.type
_entity_poly.pdbx_seq_one_letter_code
_entity_poly.pdbx_strand_id
1 'polypeptide(L)'
;MFALQASANEEVILNEQVILGDAALLRDQNAAKEVTQIRALLSAPQAAATLAPQRGEARSLTDPVAKALTPKANSYRAYAPSCLAYPLPEQFSGPLYPANGSFRVLLAARDINFPDRYYEEIVNVRLWRIPCSSSGQFYDAVTLLAIDRDAANEGNSTRYPLFPGLRLTQGNNTRKLVRVADEPNTVTSHIYADEPLINSGTYVLENFATNDASTAFWDFNNAFTLTFYNFFQGDTGQPISVPAYNPTQATYPTAFGNVPVTGYLTGNWFDPAHSGEGMLIQVFDLPGTSTEKLLTFAWFTYGVDRLPFWLFGSARFPTDSRGPIVAETIYNSNGGFAGDFGASTTATRWGTVTFEFPSCYKMKFSYNGSAASAGGPSGSGTRDTWQRRDVELNGLTCE
;
A
#
# COMPACT_ATOMS: atom_id res chain seq x y z
N MET A 1 24.12 -20.18 78.11
CA MET A 1 25.07 -19.81 77.05
C MET A 1 24.80 -20.70 75.85
N PHE A 2 23.68 -20.49 75.16
CA PHE A 2 23.33 -21.06 73.85
C PHE A 2 22.06 -20.32 73.38
N ALA A 3 22.02 -19.94 72.10
CA ALA A 3 20.89 -19.33 71.38
C ALA A 3 20.60 -17.83 71.66
N LEU A 4 21.57 -16.97 71.33
CA LEU A 4 21.36 -15.55 71.04
C LEU A 4 21.91 -15.20 69.64
N GLN A 5 21.77 -16.13 68.69
CA GLN A 5 22.44 -16.06 67.38
C GLN A 5 21.54 -16.50 66.20
N ALA A 6 20.22 -16.38 66.34
CA ALA A 6 19.27 -16.82 65.31
C ALA A 6 18.50 -15.66 64.62
N SER A 7 18.67 -14.39 65.02
CA SER A 7 17.85 -13.29 64.47
C SER A 7 18.59 -12.34 63.51
N ALA A 8 19.83 -12.67 63.09
CA ALA A 8 20.61 -11.81 62.20
C ALA A 8 20.77 -12.38 60.77
N ASN A 9 20.31 -13.61 60.51
CA ASN A 9 20.47 -14.28 59.21
C ASN A 9 19.17 -14.45 58.42
N GLU A 10 18.02 -13.99 58.93
CA GLU A 10 16.74 -14.04 58.20
C GLU A 10 16.41 -12.72 57.47
N GLU A 11 17.13 -11.63 57.76
CA GLU A 11 16.92 -10.32 57.11
C GLU A 11 17.78 -10.09 55.87
N VAL A 12 18.65 -11.04 55.51
CA VAL A 12 19.60 -10.92 54.38
C VAL A 12 19.18 -11.72 53.14
N ILE A 13 18.14 -12.56 53.21
CA ILE A 13 17.71 -13.40 52.07
C ILE A 13 16.46 -12.84 51.34
N LEU A 14 15.87 -11.74 51.80
CA LEU A 14 14.72 -11.10 51.13
C LEU A 14 15.09 -9.94 50.18
N ASN A 15 16.37 -9.58 50.05
CA ASN A 15 16.81 -8.48 49.18
C ASN A 15 17.53 -8.91 47.89
N GLU A 16 17.69 -10.20 47.63
CA GLU A 16 18.41 -10.69 46.44
C GLU A 16 17.50 -11.26 45.34
N GLN A 17 16.18 -11.36 45.58
CA GLN A 17 15.18 -11.67 44.53
C GLN A 17 14.48 -10.44 43.93
N VAL A 18 14.82 -9.22 44.35
CA VAL A 18 14.20 -7.97 43.87
C VAL A 18 15.05 -7.26 42.79
N ILE A 19 16.17 -7.84 42.35
CA ILE A 19 17.06 -7.23 41.31
C ILE A 19 16.89 -7.91 39.94
N LEU A 20 15.76 -8.59 39.71
CA LEU A 20 15.29 -8.96 38.38
C LEU A 20 13.91 -8.31 38.22
N GLY A 21 13.76 -7.26 37.42
CA GLY A 21 12.41 -6.76 37.15
C GLY A 21 12.29 -5.37 36.58
N ASP A 22 12.98 -4.37 37.14
CA ASP A 22 12.56 -2.97 36.90
C ASP A 22 12.79 -2.46 35.47
N ALA A 23 13.94 -2.77 34.86
CA ALA A 23 14.25 -2.28 33.51
C ALA A 23 13.43 -2.97 32.41
N ALA A 24 13.22 -4.29 32.54
CA ALA A 24 12.40 -5.07 31.61
C ALA A 24 10.92 -4.70 31.75
N LEU A 25 10.42 -4.61 33.00
CA LEU A 25 9.05 -4.17 33.27
C LEU A 25 8.80 -2.74 32.78
N LEU A 26 9.75 -1.82 32.99
CA LEU A 26 9.64 -0.45 32.53
C LEU A 26 9.59 -0.37 31.00
N ARG A 27 10.40 -1.18 30.29
CA ARG A 27 10.35 -1.29 28.84
C ARG A 27 8.97 -1.75 28.37
N ASP A 28 8.44 -2.81 28.97
CA ASP A 28 7.12 -3.36 28.64
C ASP A 28 6.01 -2.34 28.87
N GLN A 29 6.08 -1.61 29.99
CA GLN A 29 5.14 -0.53 30.29
C GLN A 29 5.24 0.60 29.26
N ASN A 30 6.44 0.98 28.83
CA ASN A 30 6.64 2.04 27.84
C ASN A 30 6.12 1.63 26.45
N ALA A 31 6.43 0.41 26.01
CA ALA A 31 5.90 -0.14 24.77
C ALA A 31 4.37 -0.27 24.82
N ALA A 32 3.81 -0.80 25.91
CA ALA A 32 2.36 -0.94 26.07
C ALA A 32 1.62 0.42 26.08
N LYS A 33 2.23 1.47 26.64
CA LYS A 33 1.67 2.84 26.59
C LYS A 33 1.57 3.34 25.15
N GLU A 34 2.61 3.13 24.35
CA GLU A 34 2.59 3.49 22.93
C GLU A 34 1.55 2.69 22.16
N VAL A 35 1.51 1.37 22.32
CA VAL A 35 0.50 0.50 21.68
C VAL A 35 -0.92 0.96 22.03
N THR A 36 -1.15 1.30 23.29
CA THR A 36 -2.46 1.81 23.75
C THR A 36 -2.81 3.14 23.09
N GLN A 37 -1.84 4.05 22.98
CA GLN A 37 -2.01 5.33 22.30
C GLN A 37 -2.34 5.14 20.81
N ILE A 38 -1.59 4.29 20.10
CA ILE A 38 -1.83 3.99 18.68
C ILE A 38 -3.21 3.36 18.48
N ARG A 39 -3.62 2.41 19.33
CA ARG A 39 -4.97 1.82 19.28
C ARG A 39 -6.04 2.90 19.44
N ALA A 40 -5.83 3.86 20.34
CA ALA A 40 -6.73 5.00 20.49
C ALA A 40 -6.81 5.82 19.19
N LEU A 41 -5.68 6.11 18.54
CA LEU A 41 -5.64 6.84 17.26
C LEU A 41 -6.36 6.12 16.12
N LEU A 42 -6.24 4.79 16.04
CA LEU A 42 -6.90 3.97 15.02
C LEU A 42 -8.41 3.77 15.30
N SER A 43 -8.80 3.80 16.58
CA SER A 43 -10.20 3.67 17.01
C SER A 43 -10.97 4.98 17.06
N ALA A 44 -10.26 6.12 17.11
CA ALA A 44 -10.85 7.44 17.16
C ALA A 44 -11.78 7.58 15.93
N PRO A 45 -13.10 7.73 16.12
CA PRO A 45 -14.01 7.84 15.01
C PRO A 45 -13.58 9.02 14.16
N GLN A 46 -13.43 8.77 12.86
CA GLN A 46 -13.08 9.72 11.81
C GLN A 46 -13.89 11.02 11.93
N ALA A 47 -13.43 11.97 12.73
CA ALA A 47 -14.05 13.28 12.92
C ALA A 47 -13.84 14.23 11.72
N ALA A 48 -13.46 13.68 10.57
CA ALA A 48 -13.49 14.32 9.26
C ALA A 48 -14.52 13.67 8.30
N ALA A 49 -15.28 12.66 8.75
CA ALA A 49 -16.41 12.08 8.01
C ALA A 49 -17.74 12.77 8.35
N THR A 50 -17.73 14.07 8.66
CA THR A 50 -18.96 14.88 8.65
C THR A 50 -19.27 15.27 7.21
N LEU A 51 -19.92 14.37 6.46
CA LEU A 51 -20.92 14.65 5.43
C LEU A 51 -21.53 13.30 4.97
N ALA A 52 -22.16 12.58 5.89
CA ALA A 52 -23.16 11.58 5.53
C ALA A 52 -24.31 11.64 6.55
N PRO A 53 -25.57 11.73 6.11
CA PRO A 53 -26.69 11.97 7.00
C PRO A 53 -26.91 10.75 7.89
N GLN A 54 -27.00 11.01 9.20
CA GLN A 54 -27.46 10.02 10.17
C GLN A 54 -28.84 9.52 9.77
N ARG A 55 -28.92 8.28 9.29
CA ARG A 55 -30.13 7.47 9.43
C ARG A 55 -29.85 6.43 10.49
N GLY A 56 -30.53 6.59 11.63
CA GLY A 56 -30.47 5.65 12.73
C GLY A 56 -31.07 4.32 12.32
N GLU A 57 -30.40 3.24 12.67
CA GLU A 57 -31.06 1.98 12.98
C GLU A 57 -30.41 1.34 14.19
N ALA A 58 -31.28 0.81 15.05
CA ALA A 58 -30.98 0.22 16.33
C ALA A 58 -30.32 -1.16 16.19
N ARG A 59 -29.53 -1.49 17.22
CA ARG A 59 -29.03 -2.79 17.70
C ARG A 59 -29.52 -4.07 16.99
N SER A 60 -28.57 -4.96 16.72
CA SER A 60 -28.55 -6.32 17.29
C SER A 60 -27.11 -6.88 17.33
N LEU A 61 -26.68 -7.31 18.52
CA LEU A 61 -25.37 -7.92 18.82
C LEU A 61 -25.56 -9.44 18.95
N THR A 62 -25.80 -10.15 17.84
CA THR A 62 -25.67 -11.63 17.80
C THR A 62 -25.67 -12.10 16.34
N ASP A 63 -24.51 -12.04 15.67
CA ASP A 63 -24.14 -12.97 14.58
C ASP A 63 -22.64 -12.80 14.26
N PRO A 64 -21.80 -13.86 14.22
CA PRO A 64 -20.37 -13.76 13.92
C PRO A 64 -20.09 -13.90 12.41
N VAL A 65 -21.02 -13.46 11.54
CA VAL A 65 -20.66 -13.20 10.16
C VAL A 65 -20.07 -11.81 10.14
N ALA A 66 -18.74 -11.72 10.08
CA ALA A 66 -18.04 -10.48 9.81
C ALA A 66 -18.71 -9.84 8.59
N LYS A 67 -19.57 -8.83 8.82
CA LYS A 67 -20.12 -8.03 7.73
C LYS A 67 -18.92 -7.56 6.96
N ALA A 68 -18.85 -7.89 5.67
CA ALA A 68 -17.81 -7.40 4.79
C ALA A 68 -17.75 -5.88 4.99
N LEU A 69 -16.70 -5.43 5.68
CA LEU A 69 -16.53 -4.02 5.94
C LEU A 69 -16.26 -3.41 4.57
N THR A 70 -17.01 -2.37 4.22
CA THR A 70 -16.69 -1.55 3.05
C THR A 70 -15.20 -1.17 3.13
N PRO A 71 -14.43 -1.26 2.04
CA PRO A 71 -13.04 -0.84 2.03
C PRO A 71 -12.91 0.55 2.69
N LYS A 72 -12.15 0.61 3.79
CA LYS A 72 -11.93 1.86 4.51
C LYS A 72 -10.65 2.49 3.99
N ALA A 73 -10.79 3.23 2.89
CA ALA A 73 -9.71 4.05 2.38
C ALA A 73 -9.19 5.01 3.46
N ASN A 74 -7.87 5.14 3.56
CA ASN A 74 -7.24 6.16 4.39
C ASN A 74 -7.34 7.52 3.66
N SER A 75 -8.16 8.44 4.16
CA SER A 75 -8.29 9.78 3.55
C SER A 75 -7.08 10.70 3.82
N TYR A 76 -6.14 10.29 4.68
CA TYR A 76 -4.92 11.03 5.02
C TYR A 76 -3.67 10.46 4.35
N ARG A 77 -3.83 9.61 3.33
CA ARG A 77 -2.70 9.08 2.54
C ARG A 77 -1.87 10.23 1.99
N ALA A 78 -0.56 10.06 2.02
CA ALA A 78 0.39 11.01 1.47
C ALA A 78 0.73 10.73 0.00
N TYR A 79 0.05 9.77 -0.63
CA TYR A 79 0.33 9.29 -1.98
C TYR A 79 -0.94 8.81 -2.67
N ALA A 80 -0.93 8.86 -4.01
CA ALA A 80 -1.99 8.36 -4.89
C ALA A 80 -2.22 6.85 -4.70
N PRO A 81 -3.46 6.35 -4.51
CA PRO A 81 -3.67 4.94 -4.22
C PRO A 81 -3.19 3.98 -5.31
N SER A 82 -3.15 4.42 -6.58
CA SER A 82 -2.62 3.62 -7.69
C SER A 82 -1.13 3.34 -7.60
N CYS A 83 -0.39 4.07 -6.75
CA CYS A 83 1.05 3.95 -6.66
C CYS A 83 1.50 2.63 -6.04
N LEU A 84 0.70 2.10 -5.13
CA LEU A 84 1.09 0.98 -4.30
C LEU A 84 -0.11 0.06 -4.10
N ALA A 85 0.12 -1.24 -4.24
CA ALA A 85 -0.86 -2.28 -3.98
C ALA A 85 -0.25 -3.31 -3.04
N TYR A 86 -1.09 -4.12 -2.40
CA TYR A 86 -0.63 -5.29 -1.68
C TYR A 86 -0.42 -6.46 -2.66
N PRO A 87 0.63 -7.30 -2.50
CA PRO A 87 1.71 -7.19 -1.52
C PRO A 87 2.66 -6.02 -1.82
N LEU A 88 3.26 -5.45 -0.76
CA LEU A 88 4.26 -4.39 -0.91
C LEU A 88 5.50 -4.92 -1.66
N PRO A 89 6.14 -4.09 -2.50
CA PRO A 89 7.29 -4.52 -3.29
C PRO A 89 8.49 -4.79 -2.39
N GLU A 90 9.09 -5.96 -2.56
CA GLU A 90 10.30 -6.38 -1.84
C GLU A 90 11.58 -5.84 -2.50
N GLN A 91 11.48 -5.42 -3.78
CA GLN A 91 12.59 -4.84 -4.52
C GLN A 91 12.54 -3.31 -4.51
N PHE A 92 13.71 -2.70 -4.30
CA PHE A 92 13.86 -1.25 -4.27
C PHE A 92 13.82 -0.66 -5.66
N SER A 93 13.16 0.50 -5.78
CA SER A 93 13.32 1.37 -6.96
C SER A 93 13.91 2.69 -6.49
N GLY A 94 15.05 3.09 -7.09
CA GLY A 94 15.73 4.34 -6.77
C GLY A 94 16.75 4.25 -5.61
N PRO A 95 17.15 5.41 -5.04
CA PRO A 95 18.14 5.51 -3.98
C PRO A 95 17.63 4.91 -2.67
N LEU A 96 18.55 4.28 -1.95
CA LEU A 96 18.35 3.78 -0.59
C LEU A 96 18.76 4.83 0.44
N TYR A 97 18.06 4.81 1.57
CA TYR A 97 18.34 5.67 2.71
C TYR A 97 18.58 4.81 3.96
N PRO A 98 19.77 4.92 4.57
CA PRO A 98 20.91 5.76 4.17
C PRO A 98 21.61 5.31 2.87
N ALA A 99 22.36 6.22 2.24
CA ALA A 99 22.96 6.03 0.91
C ALA A 99 23.96 4.86 0.81
N ASN A 100 24.45 4.34 1.94
CA ASN A 100 25.30 3.14 2.02
C ASN A 100 24.50 1.81 1.95
N GLY A 101 23.20 1.86 1.67
CA GLY A 101 22.37 0.70 1.34
C GLY A 101 21.51 0.21 2.49
N SER A 102 22.11 -0.07 3.66
CA SER A 102 21.37 -0.43 4.87
C SER A 102 21.94 0.24 6.12
N PHE A 103 21.06 0.53 7.08
CA PHE A 103 21.41 0.97 8.41
C PHE A 103 21.23 -0.19 9.39
N ARG A 104 22.28 -0.51 10.15
CA ARG A 104 22.19 -1.53 11.20
C ARG A 104 21.52 -0.92 12.42
N VAL A 105 20.29 -1.33 12.71
CA VAL A 105 19.55 -0.93 13.91
C VAL A 105 19.64 -2.06 14.93
N LEU A 106 20.01 -1.72 16.16
CA LEU A 106 19.95 -2.65 17.28
C LEU A 106 18.52 -2.67 17.82
N LEU A 107 17.81 -3.80 17.73
CA LEU A 107 16.45 -3.94 18.24
C LEU A 107 16.42 -4.77 19.51
N ALA A 108 15.50 -4.43 20.43
CA ALA A 108 15.15 -5.31 21.53
C ALA A 108 14.63 -6.64 20.98
N ALA A 109 15.07 -7.75 21.57
CA ALA A 109 14.71 -9.10 21.16
C ALA A 109 14.28 -9.95 22.36
N ARG A 110 13.39 -10.91 22.11
CA ARG A 110 12.87 -11.84 23.11
C ARG A 110 13.30 -13.26 22.81
N ASP A 111 13.53 -14.04 23.85
CA ASP A 111 13.63 -15.50 23.77
C ASP A 111 12.45 -16.10 24.52
N ILE A 112 11.67 -16.95 23.86
CA ILE A 112 10.48 -17.57 24.48
C ILE A 112 10.83 -18.48 25.66
N ASN A 113 12.06 -19.00 25.72
CA ASN A 113 12.51 -19.84 26.83
C ASN A 113 12.95 -18.99 28.04
N PHE A 114 13.22 -17.71 27.83
CA PHE A 114 13.64 -16.77 28.87
C PHE A 114 12.79 -15.50 28.77
N PRO A 115 11.48 -15.60 29.03
CA PRO A 115 10.52 -14.51 28.77
C PRO A 115 10.79 -13.26 29.60
N ASP A 116 11.52 -13.39 30.71
CA ASP A 116 11.89 -12.31 31.63
C ASP A 116 13.18 -11.59 31.24
N ARG A 117 13.79 -11.96 30.09
CA ARG A 117 15.05 -11.40 29.62
C ARG A 117 14.89 -10.84 28.22
N TYR A 118 15.37 -9.60 28.08
CA TYR A 118 15.60 -8.99 26.78
C TYR A 118 17.01 -9.27 26.31
N TYR A 119 17.11 -9.46 25.01
CA TYR A 119 18.35 -9.47 24.26
C TYR A 119 18.31 -8.36 23.24
N GLU A 120 19.37 -8.26 22.45
CA GLU A 120 19.40 -7.35 21.32
C GLU A 120 19.75 -8.12 20.06
N GLU A 121 19.08 -7.79 18.96
CA GLU A 121 19.36 -8.32 17.63
C GLU A 121 19.58 -7.15 16.68
N ILE A 122 20.68 -7.19 15.92
CA ILE A 122 20.93 -6.18 14.91
C ILE A 122 20.18 -6.59 13.65
N VAL A 123 19.35 -5.69 13.14
CA VAL A 123 18.63 -5.84 11.86
C VAL A 123 19.15 -4.82 10.84
N ASN A 124 18.96 -5.12 9.57
CA ASN A 124 19.22 -4.19 8.49
C ASN A 124 17.94 -3.42 8.17
N VAL A 125 17.98 -2.11 8.33
CA VAL A 125 16.88 -1.21 7.97
C VAL A 125 17.20 -0.52 6.66
N ARG A 126 16.20 -0.45 5.78
CA ARG A 126 16.29 0.22 4.48
C ARG A 126 15.05 1.06 4.27
N LEU A 127 15.23 2.32 3.86
CA LEU A 127 14.14 3.15 3.39
C LEU A 127 14.35 3.52 1.93
N TRP A 128 13.26 3.56 1.19
CA TRP A 128 13.27 4.06 -0.18
C TRP A 128 11.93 4.70 -0.51
N ARG A 129 11.91 5.39 -1.65
CA ARG A 129 10.71 6.03 -2.16
C ARG A 129 10.32 5.41 -3.49
N ILE A 130 9.03 5.18 -3.67
CA ILE A 130 8.48 4.81 -4.98
C ILE A 130 7.78 6.06 -5.52
N PRO A 131 8.16 6.53 -6.72
CA PRO A 131 7.49 7.65 -7.37
C PRO A 131 6.00 7.37 -7.60
N CYS A 132 5.17 8.28 -7.13
CA CYS A 132 3.72 8.26 -7.19
C CYS A 132 3.23 9.50 -7.91
N SER A 133 3.26 9.54 -9.24
CA SER A 133 2.49 10.58 -9.94
C SER A 133 2.04 10.12 -11.29
N SER A 134 0.84 10.56 -11.62
CA SER A 134 0.19 10.37 -12.89
C SER A 134 -0.05 11.74 -13.54
N SER A 135 -0.40 12.77 -12.78
CA SER A 135 -0.81 14.10 -13.28
C SER A 135 0.29 14.94 -13.97
N GLY A 136 1.52 14.41 -14.12
CA GLY A 136 2.67 15.14 -14.65
C GLY A 136 3.41 15.96 -13.59
N GLN A 137 3.01 15.84 -12.32
CA GLN A 137 3.73 16.36 -11.15
C GLN A 137 4.51 15.24 -10.49
N PHE A 138 5.67 14.88 -11.04
CA PHE A 138 6.50 13.76 -10.61
C PHE A 138 7.06 13.84 -9.18
N TYR A 139 6.59 14.80 -8.37
CA TYR A 139 7.10 15.20 -7.07
C TYR A 139 6.44 14.50 -5.88
N ASP A 140 5.52 13.57 -6.14
CA ASP A 140 4.91 12.74 -5.10
C ASP A 140 5.53 11.35 -5.06
N ALA A 141 5.68 10.80 -3.86
CA ALA A 141 6.22 9.49 -3.62
C ALA A 141 5.71 8.86 -2.32
N VAL A 142 5.57 7.54 -2.34
CA VAL A 142 5.34 6.74 -1.13
C VAL A 142 6.68 6.36 -0.53
N THR A 143 6.77 6.37 0.80
CA THR A 143 7.97 5.91 1.51
C THR A 143 7.73 4.52 2.07
N LEU A 144 8.64 3.61 1.73
CA LEU A 144 8.68 2.25 2.26
C LEU A 144 9.84 2.08 3.23
N LEU A 145 9.62 1.21 4.20
CA LEU A 145 10.54 0.79 5.24
C LEU A 145 10.65 -0.73 5.17
N ALA A 146 11.83 -1.25 4.86
CA ALA A 146 12.16 -2.65 5.06
C ALA A 146 12.95 -2.83 6.35
N ILE A 147 12.58 -3.85 7.12
CA ILE A 147 13.37 -4.33 8.26
C ILE A 147 13.72 -5.78 7.96
N ASP A 148 14.99 -6.02 7.71
CA ASP A 148 15.51 -7.32 7.32
C ASP A 148 16.35 -7.94 8.43
N ARG A 149 16.03 -9.17 8.78
CA ARG A 149 16.84 -9.96 9.71
C ARG A 149 18.02 -10.57 8.96
N ASP A 150 19.07 -10.88 9.71
CA ASP A 150 20.15 -11.70 9.16
C ASP A 150 19.61 -13.09 8.81
N ALA A 151 20.08 -13.67 7.70
CA ALA A 151 19.56 -14.96 7.19
C ALA A 151 19.67 -16.12 8.20
N ALA A 152 20.57 -16.04 9.18
CA ALA A 152 20.70 -17.02 10.25
C ALA A 152 19.56 -16.96 11.30
N ASN A 153 18.87 -15.82 11.38
CA ASN A 153 17.81 -15.54 12.33
C ASN A 153 16.41 -15.51 11.68
N GLU A 154 16.35 -15.37 10.35
CA GLU A 154 15.11 -15.37 9.57
C GLU A 154 14.24 -16.61 9.88
N GLY A 155 12.96 -16.39 10.23
CA GLY A 155 12.03 -17.47 10.59
C GLY A 155 12.21 -18.06 11.99
N ASN A 156 13.21 -17.62 12.78
CA ASN A 156 13.40 -18.09 14.15
C ASN A 156 12.29 -17.54 15.06
N SER A 157 11.38 -18.43 15.48
CA SER A 157 10.28 -18.14 16.40
C SER A 157 10.61 -18.37 17.88
N THR A 158 11.80 -18.92 18.18
CA THR A 158 12.30 -19.08 19.54
C THR A 158 12.94 -17.79 20.05
N ARG A 159 13.75 -17.17 19.19
CA ARG A 159 14.41 -15.89 19.48
C ARG A 159 14.20 -14.92 18.33
N TYR A 160 13.55 -13.80 18.62
CA TYR A 160 13.15 -12.82 17.62
C TYR A 160 13.27 -11.38 18.13
N PRO A 161 13.60 -10.42 17.25
CA PRO A 161 13.47 -9.00 17.55
C PRO A 161 12.00 -8.62 17.67
N LEU A 162 11.79 -7.52 18.37
CA LEU A 162 10.48 -6.90 18.56
C LEU A 162 10.42 -5.66 17.70
N PHE A 163 9.26 -5.42 17.09
CA PHE A 163 9.08 -4.27 16.24
C PHE A 163 9.30 -2.99 17.06
N PRO A 164 10.15 -2.06 16.59
CA PRO A 164 10.51 -0.87 17.34
C PRO A 164 9.37 0.13 17.40
N GLY A 165 9.41 1.02 18.40
CA GLY A 165 8.65 2.25 18.34
C GLY A 165 9.20 3.16 17.23
N LEU A 166 8.32 3.65 16.38
CA LEU A 166 8.70 4.57 15.30
C LEU A 166 8.18 5.97 15.56
N ARG A 167 9.06 6.96 15.42
CA ARG A 167 8.73 8.38 15.52
C ARG A 167 9.35 9.16 14.38
N LEU A 168 8.62 10.16 13.90
CA LEU A 168 9.06 11.01 12.82
C LEU A 168 9.30 12.44 13.32
N THR A 169 10.35 13.07 12.79
CA THR A 169 10.67 14.48 12.97
C THR A 169 10.72 15.17 11.62
N GLN A 170 9.91 16.21 11.43
CA GLN A 170 9.85 17.02 10.21
C GLN A 170 9.40 18.45 10.55
N GLY A 171 10.17 19.45 10.12
CA GLY A 171 9.92 20.85 10.47
C GLY A 171 9.88 21.06 11.98
N ASN A 172 8.79 21.65 12.48
CA ASN A 172 8.58 21.91 13.91
C ASN A 172 7.98 20.71 14.68
N ASN A 173 7.59 19.64 13.98
CA ASN A 173 7.07 18.44 14.60
C ASN A 173 8.22 17.52 14.96
N THR A 174 8.47 17.33 16.26
CA THR A 174 9.59 16.54 16.77
C THR A 174 9.08 15.26 17.41
N ARG A 175 9.62 14.12 16.98
CA ARG A 175 9.39 12.77 17.54
C ARG A 175 7.90 12.46 17.76
N LYS A 176 7.06 12.72 16.76
CA LYS A 176 5.62 12.40 16.77
C LYS A 176 5.36 11.04 16.13
N LEU A 177 4.21 10.45 16.42
CA LEU A 177 3.79 9.14 15.90
C LEU A 177 3.62 9.17 14.37
N VAL A 178 4.13 8.14 13.71
CA VAL A 178 3.92 7.86 12.28
C VAL A 178 3.20 6.51 12.16
N ARG A 179 2.27 6.40 11.20
CA ARG A 179 1.59 5.13 10.97
C ARG A 179 2.49 4.23 10.13
N VAL A 180 2.53 2.97 10.51
CA VAL A 180 3.31 1.92 9.84
C VAL A 180 2.33 0.80 9.52
N ALA A 181 2.23 0.41 8.26
CA ALA A 181 1.28 -0.60 7.82
C ALA A 181 1.94 -1.57 6.83
N ASP A 182 1.47 -2.81 6.80
CA ASP A 182 1.80 -3.84 5.81
C ASP A 182 0.82 -3.85 4.62
N GLU A 183 -0.34 -3.21 4.77
CA GLU A 183 -1.34 -3.01 3.73
C GLU A 183 -1.38 -1.51 3.36
N PRO A 184 -1.12 -1.15 2.10
CA PRO A 184 -1.26 0.23 1.65
C PRO A 184 -2.74 0.59 1.52
N ASN A 185 -3.01 1.89 1.42
CA ASN A 185 -4.30 2.45 1.08
C ASN A 185 -5.45 2.29 2.11
N THR A 186 -5.40 1.35 3.03
CA THR A 186 -6.48 1.13 4.02
C THR A 186 -6.11 1.72 5.38
N VAL A 187 -7.06 1.81 6.31
CA VAL A 187 -6.79 2.06 7.75
C VAL A 187 -6.89 0.80 8.61
N THR A 188 -6.96 -0.38 7.99
CA THR A 188 -7.25 -1.65 8.67
C THR A 188 -6.03 -2.25 9.34
N SER A 189 -4.86 -2.14 8.71
CA SER A 189 -3.64 -2.73 9.25
C SER A 189 -2.73 -1.70 9.92
N HIS A 190 -2.01 -2.14 10.94
CA HIS A 190 -0.95 -1.39 11.57
C HIS A 190 -0.02 -2.37 12.26
N ILE A 191 1.28 -2.14 12.15
CA ILE A 191 2.29 -2.90 12.85
C ILE A 191 2.62 -2.17 14.14
N TYR A 192 2.31 -2.80 15.26
CA TYR A 192 2.51 -2.18 16.57
C TYR A 192 3.95 -2.36 17.05
N ALA A 193 4.41 -1.39 17.82
CA ALA A 193 5.58 -1.60 18.66
C ALA A 193 5.40 -2.86 19.51
N ASP A 194 6.49 -3.58 19.75
CA ASP A 194 6.54 -4.82 20.51
C ASP A 194 5.96 -6.07 19.83
N GLU A 195 5.53 -5.98 18.58
CA GLU A 195 5.12 -7.17 17.82
C GLU A 195 6.33 -8.04 17.44
N PRO A 196 6.21 -9.38 17.46
CA PRO A 196 7.28 -10.27 17.02
C PRO A 196 7.65 -10.05 15.55
N LEU A 197 8.90 -9.64 15.30
CA LEU A 197 9.47 -9.59 13.96
C LEU A 197 10.18 -10.92 13.67
N ILE A 198 9.40 -11.96 13.35
CA ILE A 198 9.93 -13.31 13.08
C ILE A 198 10.56 -13.38 11.69
N ASN A 199 9.94 -12.72 10.71
CA ASN A 199 10.44 -12.65 9.35
C ASN A 199 10.74 -11.20 8.97
N SER A 200 11.65 -11.03 8.01
CA SER A 200 11.87 -9.77 7.32
C SER A 200 10.56 -9.26 6.71
N GLY A 201 10.38 -7.94 6.71
CA GLY A 201 9.13 -7.32 6.28
C GLY A 201 9.33 -5.97 5.63
N THR A 202 8.43 -5.63 4.71
CA THR A 202 8.31 -4.28 4.12
C THR A 202 7.02 -3.64 4.60
N TYR A 203 7.12 -2.36 4.93
CA TYR A 203 6.04 -1.57 5.52
C TYR A 203 5.94 -0.23 4.80
N VAL A 204 4.74 0.32 4.73
CA VAL A 204 4.48 1.67 4.24
C VAL A 204 4.38 2.64 5.42
N LEU A 205 5.02 3.81 5.27
CA LEU A 205 4.84 4.92 6.20
C LEU A 205 3.66 5.78 5.77
N GLU A 206 2.74 6.02 6.68
CA GLU A 206 1.52 6.78 6.44
C GLU A 206 1.17 7.76 7.57
N ASN A 207 0.16 8.57 7.32
CA ASN A 207 -0.48 9.39 8.33
C ASN A 207 -1.59 8.62 9.04
N PHE A 208 -1.75 8.91 10.33
CA PHE A 208 -2.99 8.57 11.03
C PHE A 208 -4.12 9.51 10.56
N ALA A 209 -5.32 8.98 10.38
CA ALA A 209 -6.50 9.76 9.98
C ALA A 209 -7.11 10.53 11.18
N THR A 210 -6.31 11.36 11.84
CA THR A 210 -6.66 12.07 13.09
C THR A 210 -5.87 13.38 13.23
N ASN A 211 -6.40 14.30 14.03
CA ASN A 211 -5.76 15.57 14.38
C ASN A 211 -5.18 15.56 15.81
N ASP A 212 -4.97 14.38 16.39
CA ASP A 212 -4.41 14.22 17.72
C ASP A 212 -3.00 14.83 17.82
N ALA A 213 -2.72 15.53 18.93
CA ALA A 213 -1.46 16.23 19.13
C ALA A 213 -0.23 15.31 19.20
N SER A 214 -0.39 13.99 19.36
CA SER A 214 0.70 13.01 19.37
C SER A 214 1.19 12.60 17.98
N THR A 215 0.43 12.92 16.93
CA THR A 215 0.82 12.72 15.53
C THR A 215 0.90 14.08 14.81
N ALA A 216 1.20 14.06 13.53
CA ALA A 216 1.16 15.20 12.64
C ALA A 216 0.82 14.71 11.22
N PHE A 217 0.43 15.63 10.35
CA PHE A 217 0.40 15.35 8.93
C PHE A 217 1.83 15.40 8.37
N TRP A 218 2.27 14.27 7.82
CA TRP A 218 3.58 14.09 7.23
C TRP A 218 3.49 14.21 5.72
N ASP A 219 4.29 15.13 5.17
CA ASP A 219 4.59 15.16 3.76
C ASP A 219 5.88 14.37 3.54
N PHE A 220 5.74 13.13 3.07
CA PHE A 220 6.87 12.23 2.87
C PHE A 220 7.75 12.61 1.68
N ASN A 221 7.40 13.63 0.90
CA ASN A 221 8.29 14.21 -0.11
C ASN A 221 9.35 15.12 0.52
N ASN A 222 9.04 15.75 1.66
CA ASN A 222 10.02 16.58 2.35
C ASN A 222 11.07 15.73 3.08
N ALA A 223 12.20 16.34 3.44
CA ALA A 223 13.18 15.69 4.29
C ALA A 223 12.59 15.40 5.68
N PHE A 224 12.96 14.28 6.28
CA PHE A 224 12.56 13.92 7.63
C PHE A 224 13.58 13.03 8.31
N THR A 225 13.46 12.89 9.63
CA THR A 225 14.21 11.91 10.42
C THR A 225 13.25 10.90 11.02
N LEU A 226 13.47 9.61 10.72
CA LEU A 226 12.78 8.50 11.36
C LEU A 226 13.64 7.98 12.52
N THR A 227 13.07 7.87 13.70
CA THR A 227 13.77 7.41 14.90
C THR A 227 13.17 6.13 15.43
N PHE A 228 14.03 5.14 15.68
CA PHE A 228 13.70 3.80 16.16
C PHE A 228 13.93 3.71 17.67
N TYR A 229 12.92 3.25 18.42
CA TYR A 229 12.96 3.12 19.88
C TYR A 229 12.81 1.67 20.33
N ASN A 230 13.67 1.25 21.25
CA ASN A 230 13.61 -0.02 21.97
C ASN A 230 12.89 0.08 23.32
N PHE A 231 12.61 1.30 23.78
CA PHE A 231 11.89 1.62 25.03
C PHE A 231 12.61 1.26 26.34
N PHE A 232 13.89 0.87 26.27
CA PHE A 232 14.71 0.75 27.45
C PHE A 232 14.88 2.09 28.17
N GLN A 233 15.13 2.05 29.47
CA GLN A 233 15.37 3.27 30.24
C GLN A 233 16.57 4.04 29.67
N GLY A 234 16.38 5.33 29.41
CA GLY A 234 17.42 6.18 28.82
C GLY A 234 17.60 6.02 27.30
N ASP A 235 16.76 5.23 26.63
CA ASP A 235 16.77 5.11 25.18
C ASP A 235 16.49 6.47 24.52
N THR A 236 17.49 6.95 23.77
CA THR A 236 17.41 8.23 23.05
C THR A 236 16.91 8.06 21.62
N GLY A 237 16.74 6.82 21.17
CA GLY A 237 16.35 6.40 19.84
C GLY A 237 17.51 6.41 18.84
N GLN A 238 17.42 5.55 17.82
CA GLN A 238 18.38 5.46 16.71
C GLN A 238 17.82 6.19 15.49
N PRO A 239 18.34 7.37 15.10
CA PRO A 239 17.78 8.17 14.01
C PRO A 239 18.34 7.79 12.64
N ILE A 240 17.48 7.81 11.63
CA ILE A 240 17.82 7.72 10.20
C ILE A 240 17.29 8.98 9.51
N SER A 241 18.18 9.71 8.84
CA SER A 241 17.81 10.89 8.05
C SER A 241 17.45 10.48 6.63
N VAL A 242 16.29 10.92 6.17
CA VAL A 242 15.81 10.74 4.80
C VAL A 242 15.75 12.13 4.13
N PRO A 243 16.50 12.36 3.04
CA PRO A 243 16.52 13.66 2.37
C PRO A 243 15.18 13.95 1.67
N ALA A 244 15.00 15.17 1.17
CA ALA A 244 13.83 15.49 0.36
C ALA A 244 13.82 14.67 -0.94
N TYR A 245 12.62 14.32 -1.40
CA TYR A 245 12.41 13.64 -2.67
C TYR A 245 12.66 14.65 -3.80
N ASN A 246 13.71 14.41 -4.57
CA ASN A 246 14.07 15.23 -5.72
C ASN A 246 14.35 14.31 -6.91
N PRO A 247 13.29 13.91 -7.64
CA PRO A 247 13.44 12.93 -8.71
C PRO A 247 14.18 13.50 -9.90
N THR A 248 15.13 12.71 -10.41
CA THR A 248 15.80 12.94 -11.70
C THR A 248 15.71 11.67 -12.51
N GLN A 249 15.87 11.77 -13.84
CA GLN A 249 15.87 10.58 -14.70
C GLN A 249 16.92 9.54 -14.26
N ALA A 250 18.02 9.97 -13.65
CA ALA A 250 19.08 9.09 -13.16
C ALA A 250 18.73 8.41 -11.83
N THR A 251 18.09 9.13 -10.90
CA THR A 251 17.80 8.62 -9.55
C THR A 251 16.45 7.90 -9.47
N TYR A 252 15.45 8.38 -10.20
CA TYR A 252 14.10 7.85 -10.21
C TYR A 252 13.55 7.77 -11.64
N PRO A 253 14.10 6.91 -12.50
CA PRO A 253 13.68 6.82 -13.91
C PRO A 253 12.18 6.50 -14.06
N THR A 254 11.62 5.73 -13.13
CA THR A 254 10.19 5.35 -13.11
C THR A 254 9.26 6.52 -12.79
N ALA A 255 9.78 7.61 -12.20
CA ALA A 255 9.00 8.82 -11.99
C ALA A 255 8.58 9.44 -13.33
N PHE A 256 9.38 9.28 -14.39
CA PHE A 256 9.16 9.92 -15.69
C PHE A 256 8.48 8.99 -16.71
N GLY A 257 8.01 7.81 -16.29
CA GLY A 257 7.35 6.83 -17.13
C GLY A 257 5.83 6.77 -16.93
N ASN A 258 5.16 5.93 -17.73
CA ASN A 258 3.75 5.59 -17.56
C ASN A 258 3.47 5.04 -16.15
N VAL A 259 2.26 5.22 -15.63
CA VAL A 259 1.85 4.62 -14.35
C VAL A 259 1.73 3.10 -14.45
N PRO A 260 1.94 2.36 -13.34
CA PRO A 260 1.71 0.91 -13.32
C PRO A 260 0.28 0.56 -13.69
N VAL A 261 0.11 -0.50 -14.49
CA VAL A 261 -1.21 -0.96 -14.90
C VAL A 261 -1.82 -1.84 -13.81
N THR A 262 -2.67 -1.24 -12.97
CA THR A 262 -3.30 -1.90 -11.81
C THR A 262 -4.82 -1.81 -11.86
N GLY A 263 -5.49 -2.48 -10.91
CA GLY A 263 -6.94 -2.37 -10.71
C GLY A 263 -7.45 -0.93 -10.61
N TYR A 264 -6.61 -0.01 -10.12
CA TYR A 264 -6.93 1.41 -9.99
C TYR A 264 -7.14 2.13 -11.33
N LEU A 265 -6.72 1.58 -12.47
CA LEU A 265 -7.00 2.12 -13.81
C LEU A 265 -8.32 1.63 -14.41
N THR A 266 -9.02 0.72 -13.72
CA THR A 266 -10.36 0.25 -14.10
C THR A 266 -11.34 1.42 -14.12
N GLY A 267 -12.08 1.58 -15.21
CA GLY A 267 -13.06 2.65 -15.32
C GLY A 267 -13.53 2.93 -16.74
N ASN A 268 -14.31 3.99 -16.85
CA ASN A 268 -14.79 4.51 -18.12
C ASN A 268 -13.84 5.59 -18.62
N TRP A 269 -13.37 5.40 -19.85
CA TRP A 269 -12.50 6.31 -20.58
C TRP A 269 -13.29 6.86 -21.77
N PHE A 270 -13.05 8.11 -22.14
CA PHE A 270 -13.76 8.76 -23.24
C PHE A 270 -12.83 9.67 -24.03
N ASP A 271 -13.17 9.91 -25.29
CA ASP A 271 -12.49 10.91 -26.11
C ASP A 271 -13.21 12.26 -25.95
N PRO A 272 -12.60 13.29 -25.35
CA PRO A 272 -13.21 14.61 -25.28
C PRO A 272 -13.42 15.25 -26.67
N ALA A 273 -12.68 14.81 -27.70
CA ALA A 273 -12.79 15.34 -29.06
C ALA A 273 -13.84 14.61 -29.92
N HIS A 274 -14.27 13.40 -29.54
CA HIS A 274 -15.24 12.59 -30.30
C HIS A 274 -16.41 12.16 -29.42
N SER A 275 -17.53 12.88 -29.56
CA SER A 275 -18.74 12.61 -28.79
C SER A 275 -19.29 11.21 -29.08
N GLY A 276 -19.61 10.46 -28.02
CA GLY A 276 -20.22 9.14 -28.09
C GLY A 276 -19.23 7.98 -28.21
N GLU A 277 -17.93 8.25 -28.40
CA GLU A 277 -16.89 7.23 -28.27
C GLU A 277 -16.42 7.09 -26.82
N GLY A 278 -16.10 5.86 -26.44
CA GLY A 278 -15.57 5.58 -25.10
C GLY A 278 -15.15 4.14 -24.93
N MET A 279 -14.55 3.83 -23.80
CA MET A 279 -14.03 2.51 -23.51
C MET A 279 -14.19 2.19 -22.04
N LEU A 280 -14.77 1.04 -21.75
CA LEU A 280 -14.69 0.45 -20.42
C LEU A 280 -13.40 -0.37 -20.36
N ILE A 281 -12.56 -0.11 -19.36
CA ILE A 281 -11.35 -0.88 -19.08
C ILE A 281 -11.50 -1.52 -17.71
N GLN A 282 -11.11 -2.77 -17.59
CA GLN A 282 -11.06 -3.50 -16.33
C GLN A 282 -9.74 -4.23 -16.20
N VAL A 283 -9.08 -4.08 -15.05
CA VAL A 283 -7.85 -4.78 -14.73
C VAL A 283 -8.11 -5.72 -13.56
N PHE A 284 -7.83 -7.00 -13.77
CA PHE A 284 -8.12 -8.07 -12.82
C PHE A 284 -6.86 -8.78 -12.37
N ASP A 285 -6.86 -9.18 -11.10
CA ASP A 285 -5.97 -10.24 -10.63
C ASP A 285 -6.49 -11.60 -11.11
N LEU A 286 -5.57 -12.47 -11.51
CA LEU A 286 -5.91 -13.80 -12.00
C LEU A 286 -5.86 -14.81 -10.84
N PRO A 287 -6.87 -15.68 -10.70
CA PRO A 287 -6.87 -16.70 -9.65
C PRO A 287 -5.69 -17.67 -9.86
N GLY A 288 -4.97 -17.96 -8.78
CA GLY A 288 -3.86 -18.92 -8.79
C GLY A 288 -2.52 -18.36 -9.31
N THR A 289 -2.42 -17.06 -9.58
CA THR A 289 -1.14 -16.40 -9.91
C THR A 289 -1.07 -14.98 -9.33
N SER A 290 0.11 -14.59 -8.85
CA SER A 290 0.42 -13.21 -8.42
C SER A 290 1.33 -12.48 -9.42
N THR A 291 1.82 -13.16 -10.46
CA THR A 291 2.80 -12.59 -11.41
C THR A 291 2.16 -12.04 -12.67
N GLU A 292 0.90 -12.38 -12.93
CA GLU A 292 0.14 -11.92 -14.10
C GLU A 292 -1.18 -11.28 -13.69
N LYS A 293 -1.61 -10.31 -14.49
CA LYS A 293 -2.92 -9.65 -14.45
C LYS A 293 -3.60 -9.78 -15.80
N LEU A 294 -4.90 -9.49 -15.83
CA LEU A 294 -5.71 -9.46 -17.04
C LEU A 294 -6.30 -8.07 -17.25
N LEU A 295 -6.00 -7.44 -18.38
CA LEU A 295 -6.72 -6.27 -18.86
C LEU A 295 -7.82 -6.76 -19.80
N THR A 296 -9.06 -6.32 -19.58
CA THR A 296 -10.14 -6.44 -20.56
C THR A 296 -10.62 -5.05 -20.93
N PHE A 297 -11.16 -4.93 -22.14
CA PHE A 297 -11.79 -3.70 -22.56
C PHE A 297 -13.00 -3.95 -23.47
N ALA A 298 -13.90 -2.98 -23.46
CA ALA A 298 -14.96 -2.82 -24.44
C ALA A 298 -14.90 -1.40 -25.00
N TRP A 299 -14.61 -1.26 -26.29
CA TRP A 299 -14.55 0.02 -27.00
C TRP A 299 -15.84 0.26 -27.76
N PHE A 300 -16.54 1.33 -27.37
CA PHE A 300 -17.71 1.87 -28.03
C PHE A 300 -17.27 2.89 -29.09
N THR A 301 -17.50 2.58 -30.36
CA THR A 301 -17.12 3.40 -31.52
C THR A 301 -18.21 3.32 -32.59
N TYR A 302 -17.90 3.75 -33.81
CA TYR A 302 -18.83 3.80 -34.93
C TYR A 302 -18.31 3.02 -36.14
N GLY A 303 -19.22 2.31 -36.81
CA GLY A 303 -18.98 1.68 -38.10
C GLY A 303 -18.86 2.70 -39.24
N VAL A 304 -18.58 2.20 -40.45
CA VAL A 304 -18.51 3.05 -41.66
C VAL A 304 -19.86 3.68 -42.03
N ASP A 305 -20.96 3.10 -41.57
CA ASP A 305 -22.33 3.58 -41.68
C ASP A 305 -22.73 4.57 -40.56
N ARG A 306 -21.79 4.91 -39.66
CA ARG A 306 -22.00 5.75 -38.47
C ARG A 306 -22.96 5.15 -37.44
N LEU A 307 -23.20 3.84 -37.50
CA LEU A 307 -23.94 3.13 -36.45
C LEU A 307 -23.00 2.74 -35.30
N PRO A 308 -23.49 2.70 -34.05
CA PRO A 308 -22.70 2.23 -32.92
C PRO A 308 -22.15 0.82 -33.14
N PHE A 309 -20.88 0.63 -32.80
CA PHE A 309 -20.16 -0.63 -32.95
C PHE A 309 -19.29 -0.89 -31.72
N TRP A 310 -19.23 -2.15 -31.28
CA TRP A 310 -18.50 -2.53 -30.07
C TRP A 310 -17.35 -3.48 -30.40
N LEU A 311 -16.16 -3.11 -29.96
CA LEU A 311 -14.95 -3.93 -30.05
C LEU A 311 -14.58 -4.41 -28.65
N PHE A 312 -14.18 -5.67 -28.53
CA PHE A 312 -13.83 -6.29 -27.26
C PHE A 312 -12.44 -6.90 -27.35
N GLY A 313 -11.69 -6.84 -26.27
CA GLY A 313 -10.40 -7.51 -26.23
C GLY A 313 -9.92 -7.76 -24.81
N SER A 314 -8.88 -8.58 -24.72
CA SER A 314 -8.20 -8.83 -23.47
C SER A 314 -6.74 -9.16 -23.68
N ALA A 315 -5.93 -8.90 -22.64
CA ALA A 315 -4.51 -9.19 -22.63
C ALA A 315 -4.08 -9.60 -21.23
N ARG A 316 -3.30 -10.68 -21.13
CA ARG A 316 -2.54 -10.97 -19.92
C ARG A 316 -1.24 -10.18 -19.94
N PHE A 317 -0.80 -9.72 -18.77
CA PHE A 317 0.43 -8.95 -18.63
C PHE A 317 1.05 -9.11 -17.24
N PRO A 318 2.36 -8.86 -17.06
CA PRO A 318 3.02 -8.98 -15.74
C PRO A 318 2.51 -7.96 -14.71
N THR A 319 2.43 -8.34 -13.43
CA THR A 319 1.87 -7.54 -12.31
C THR A 319 2.46 -6.12 -12.16
N ASP A 320 3.70 -5.88 -12.59
CA ASP A 320 4.38 -4.58 -12.47
C ASP A 320 4.51 -3.82 -13.81
N SER A 321 3.78 -4.25 -14.85
CA SER A 321 3.87 -3.64 -16.16
C SER A 321 3.40 -2.18 -16.16
N ARG A 322 4.15 -1.33 -16.85
CA ARG A 322 3.80 0.08 -17.16
C ARG A 322 3.39 0.25 -18.64
N GLY A 323 3.06 -0.85 -19.29
CA GLY A 323 2.77 -0.91 -20.73
C GLY A 323 4.05 -0.95 -21.60
N PRO A 324 3.89 -1.03 -22.93
CA PRO A 324 2.62 -1.16 -23.64
C PRO A 324 1.93 -2.51 -23.41
N ILE A 325 0.60 -2.53 -23.29
CA ILE A 325 -0.21 -3.76 -23.17
C ILE A 325 -0.92 -4.03 -24.50
N VAL A 326 -0.58 -5.13 -25.17
CA VAL A 326 -1.15 -5.49 -26.49
C VAL A 326 -2.29 -6.49 -26.31
N ALA A 327 -3.50 -6.09 -26.69
CA ALA A 327 -4.71 -6.90 -26.62
C ALA A 327 -5.20 -7.29 -28.01
N GLU A 328 -5.46 -8.60 -28.20
CA GLU A 328 -6.21 -9.05 -29.37
C GLU A 328 -7.65 -8.58 -29.26
N THR A 329 -8.18 -8.10 -30.38
CA THR A 329 -9.47 -7.43 -30.44
C THR A 329 -10.39 -8.16 -31.41
N ILE A 330 -11.62 -8.36 -30.97
CA ILE A 330 -12.68 -9.04 -31.70
C ILE A 330 -13.95 -8.19 -31.72
N TYR A 331 -14.89 -8.60 -32.55
CA TYR A 331 -16.29 -8.19 -32.46
C TYR A 331 -17.19 -9.41 -32.63
N ASN A 332 -18.41 -9.32 -32.11
CA ASN A 332 -19.38 -10.39 -32.21
C ASN A 332 -20.51 -9.99 -33.17
N SER A 333 -20.99 -10.94 -33.97
CA SER A 333 -22.15 -10.78 -34.85
C SER A 333 -23.11 -11.96 -34.71
N ASN A 334 -24.32 -11.84 -35.27
CA ASN A 334 -25.35 -12.89 -35.33
C ASN A 334 -25.93 -13.35 -33.98
N GLY A 335 -25.63 -12.65 -32.88
CA GLY A 335 -26.23 -12.92 -31.57
C GLY A 335 -27.71 -12.52 -31.50
N GLY A 336 -28.49 -13.27 -30.73
CA GLY A 336 -29.91 -13.00 -30.48
C GLY A 336 -30.13 -11.99 -29.35
N PHE A 337 -31.26 -11.28 -29.39
CA PHE A 337 -31.65 -10.29 -28.36
C PHE A 337 -32.78 -10.83 -27.47
N ALA A 338 -32.68 -10.58 -26.16
CA ALA A 338 -33.76 -10.64 -25.16
C ALA A 338 -34.79 -11.80 -25.30
N GLY A 339 -34.32 -13.04 -25.48
CA GLY A 339 -35.21 -14.21 -25.59
C GLY A 339 -34.87 -15.14 -26.75
N ASP A 340 -34.09 -14.66 -27.72
CA ASP A 340 -33.59 -15.46 -28.84
C ASP A 340 -32.36 -16.29 -28.42
N PHE A 341 -32.55 -17.16 -27.42
CA PHE A 341 -31.48 -17.95 -26.79
C PHE A 341 -30.88 -19.03 -27.71
N GLY A 342 -31.43 -19.25 -28.91
CA GLY A 342 -30.95 -20.22 -29.90
C GLY A 342 -30.01 -19.63 -30.97
N ALA A 343 -29.90 -18.30 -31.05
CA ALA A 343 -29.04 -17.64 -32.03
C ALA A 343 -27.55 -17.88 -31.73
N SER A 344 -26.80 -18.27 -32.76
CA SER A 344 -25.36 -18.52 -32.65
C SER A 344 -24.57 -17.22 -32.86
N THR A 345 -23.79 -16.82 -31.85
CA THR A 345 -22.86 -15.70 -31.98
C THR A 345 -21.61 -16.12 -32.76
N THR A 346 -21.07 -15.22 -33.58
CA THR A 346 -19.79 -15.40 -34.28
C THR A 346 -18.80 -14.36 -33.79
N ALA A 347 -17.72 -14.80 -33.15
CA ALA A 347 -16.60 -13.95 -32.78
C ALA A 347 -15.63 -13.81 -33.97
N THR A 348 -15.46 -12.59 -34.46
CA THR A 348 -14.58 -12.29 -35.60
C THR A 348 -13.40 -11.45 -35.13
N ARG A 349 -12.19 -11.83 -35.53
CA ARG A 349 -10.97 -11.07 -35.25
C ARG A 349 -11.02 -9.73 -35.98
N TRP A 350 -10.83 -8.65 -35.23
CA TRP A 350 -10.75 -7.29 -35.76
C TRP A 350 -9.30 -6.86 -35.97
N GLY A 351 -8.43 -7.13 -35.00
CA GLY A 351 -7.06 -6.63 -35.00
C GLY A 351 -6.47 -6.57 -33.60
N THR A 352 -5.68 -5.53 -33.33
CA THR A 352 -5.06 -5.31 -32.01
C THR A 352 -5.26 -3.88 -31.53
N VAL A 353 -5.31 -3.74 -30.20
CA VAL A 353 -5.25 -2.47 -29.48
C VAL A 353 -4.11 -2.54 -28.47
N THR A 354 -3.27 -1.52 -28.43
CA THR A 354 -2.10 -1.41 -27.55
C THR A 354 -2.30 -0.25 -26.58
N PHE A 355 -2.28 -0.52 -25.28
CA PHE A 355 -2.56 0.45 -24.22
C PHE A 355 -1.30 0.94 -23.50
N GLU A 356 -1.28 2.23 -23.20
CA GLU A 356 -0.33 2.91 -22.34
C GLU A 356 -1.09 3.91 -21.46
N PHE A 357 -0.63 4.09 -20.22
CA PHE A 357 -1.25 5.02 -19.28
C PHE A 357 -0.21 6.03 -18.82
N PRO A 358 -0.05 7.16 -19.53
CA PRO A 358 0.80 8.25 -19.07
C PRO A 358 0.38 8.77 -17.69
N SER A 359 -0.91 8.64 -17.35
CA SER A 359 -1.47 9.07 -16.07
C SER A 359 -2.74 8.30 -15.69
N CYS A 360 -3.26 8.51 -14.48
CA CYS A 360 -4.56 8.07 -13.99
C CYS A 360 -5.72 8.67 -14.78
N TYR A 361 -5.50 9.82 -15.42
CA TYR A 361 -6.53 10.59 -16.13
C TYR A 361 -6.31 10.65 -17.63
N LYS A 362 -5.22 10.07 -18.15
CA LYS A 362 -4.88 10.05 -19.57
C LYS A 362 -4.49 8.64 -20.00
N MET A 363 -5.16 8.16 -21.04
CA MET A 363 -4.82 6.93 -21.71
C MET A 363 -4.31 7.27 -23.11
N LYS A 364 -3.24 6.59 -23.49
CA LYS A 364 -2.80 6.50 -24.88
C LYS A 364 -3.07 5.09 -25.37
N PHE A 365 -3.67 4.95 -26.54
CA PHE A 365 -3.73 3.65 -27.20
C PHE A 365 -3.46 3.76 -28.69
N SER A 366 -2.90 2.69 -29.25
CA SER A 366 -2.75 2.53 -30.69
C SER A 366 -3.57 1.33 -31.15
N TYR A 367 -4.18 1.44 -32.31
CA TYR A 367 -5.01 0.38 -32.87
C TYR A 367 -4.61 0.08 -34.30
N ASN A 368 -4.84 -1.17 -34.70
CA ASN A 368 -4.72 -1.61 -36.09
C ASN A 368 -5.71 -2.75 -36.30
N GLY A 369 -6.75 -2.51 -37.08
CA GLY A 369 -7.77 -3.51 -37.31
C GLY A 369 -8.68 -3.20 -38.49
N SER A 370 -9.41 -4.23 -38.91
CA SER A 370 -10.43 -4.13 -39.93
C SER A 370 -11.54 -5.11 -39.61
N ALA A 371 -12.78 -4.64 -39.60
CA ALA A 371 -13.92 -5.54 -39.67
C ALA A 371 -13.95 -6.23 -41.05
N ALA A 372 -14.27 -7.53 -41.06
CA ALA A 372 -14.39 -8.31 -42.28
C ALA A 372 -15.76 -8.13 -42.95
N SER A 373 -16.77 -7.71 -42.18
CA SER A 373 -18.15 -7.49 -42.65
C SER A 373 -18.37 -6.06 -43.14
N ALA A 374 -19.21 -5.90 -44.16
CA ALA A 374 -19.69 -4.59 -44.60
C ALA A 374 -20.34 -3.85 -43.41
N GLY A 375 -19.84 -2.66 -43.08
CA GLY A 375 -20.39 -1.82 -42.00
C GLY A 375 -19.47 -1.64 -40.78
N GLY A 376 -18.55 -2.57 -40.49
CA GLY A 376 -17.71 -2.45 -39.30
C GLY A 376 -16.53 -1.46 -39.45
N PRO A 377 -15.96 -0.97 -38.34
CA PRO A 377 -14.85 -0.04 -38.36
C PRO A 377 -13.57 -0.68 -38.91
N SER A 378 -12.74 0.12 -39.58
CA SER A 378 -11.39 -0.26 -40.01
C SER A 378 -10.44 0.93 -39.92
N GLY A 379 -9.17 0.64 -39.71
CA GLY A 379 -8.11 1.64 -39.69
C GLY A 379 -6.97 1.30 -38.75
N SER A 380 -5.98 2.19 -38.76
CA SER A 380 -4.88 2.19 -37.81
C SER A 380 -4.59 3.62 -37.36
N GLY A 381 -4.08 3.77 -36.14
CA GLY A 381 -3.78 5.07 -35.58
C GLY A 381 -3.43 5.02 -34.10
N THR A 382 -3.10 6.19 -33.55
CA THR A 382 -2.85 6.41 -32.13
C THR A 382 -3.78 7.49 -31.61
N ARG A 383 -4.32 7.29 -30.42
CA ARG A 383 -5.10 8.26 -29.65
C ARG A 383 -4.38 8.50 -28.33
N ASP A 384 -4.14 9.76 -28.00
CA ASP A 384 -3.41 10.20 -26.79
C ASP A 384 -4.21 11.20 -25.94
N THR A 385 -5.41 11.58 -26.39
CA THR A 385 -6.30 12.55 -25.74
C THR A 385 -7.36 11.92 -24.85
N TRP A 386 -7.37 10.59 -24.70
CA TRP A 386 -8.45 9.90 -24.00
C TRP A 386 -8.36 10.13 -22.50
N GLN A 387 -9.49 10.52 -21.92
CA GLN A 387 -9.59 10.93 -20.53
C GLN A 387 -10.40 9.92 -19.74
N ARG A 388 -10.02 9.72 -18.48
CA ARG A 388 -10.86 8.96 -17.55
C ARG A 388 -12.05 9.82 -17.14
N ARG A 389 -13.23 9.22 -17.01
CA ARG A 389 -14.35 9.87 -16.33
C ARG A 389 -13.97 10.16 -14.88
N ASP A 390 -14.11 11.41 -14.49
CA ASP A 390 -13.80 11.91 -13.16
C ASP A 390 -14.89 11.50 -12.15
N VAL A 391 -14.95 10.20 -11.88
CA VAL A 391 -15.84 9.60 -10.89
C VAL A 391 -15.02 8.66 -10.02
N GLU A 392 -15.11 8.87 -8.71
CA GLU A 392 -14.36 8.09 -7.75
C GLU A 392 -15.23 6.96 -7.17
N LEU A 393 -14.66 5.77 -7.13
CA LEU A 393 -15.19 4.64 -6.38
C LEU A 393 -14.38 4.55 -5.09
N ASN A 394 -15.05 4.54 -3.93
CA ASN A 394 -14.36 4.47 -2.64
C ASN A 394 -13.38 3.27 -2.60
N GLY A 395 -12.10 3.56 -2.35
CA GLY A 395 -11.04 2.55 -2.33
C GLY A 395 -10.44 2.18 -3.70
N LEU A 396 -10.95 2.73 -4.79
CA LEU A 396 -10.48 2.52 -6.17
C LEU A 396 -10.15 3.83 -6.92
N THR A 397 -10.09 4.95 -6.20
CA THR A 397 -9.51 6.21 -6.70
C THR A 397 -8.06 5.97 -7.13
N CYS A 398 -7.67 6.44 -8.31
CA CYS A 398 -6.32 6.25 -8.82
C CYS A 398 -5.33 7.25 -8.24
N GLU A 399 -5.69 8.54 -8.24
CA GLU A 399 -4.94 9.64 -7.66
C GLU A 399 -5.85 10.48 -6.78
#